data_AF-A0A8C4DVR2-F1
#
_entry.id   AF-A0A8C4DVR2-F1
#
_cell.length_a   1.000
_cell.length_b   1.000
_cell.length_c   1.000
_cell.angle_alpha   90.00
_cell.angle_beta   90.00
_cell.angle_gamma   90.00
#
_symmetry.space_group_name_H-M   'P 1'
#
loop_
_entity.id
_entity.type
_entity.pdbx_description
1 polymer ?
#
loop_
_entity_poly.entity_id
_entity_poly.type
_entity_poly.pdbx_seq_one_letter_code
_entity_poly.pdbx_strand_id
1 'polypeptide(L)'
;MAECENSNDVRQPQHSDTGPLKLSDLLDRGWKIYEEVDSTNEPLGSNSVQVRVKRGMSLLEEASRMVAQLDLFSRNEELEEIATVDLKYLLLPALLGALTMKQSGRDKRLEIVQTARAYFMDFLRRCKEYNISPFELPKSTNENRSPSEESENGRYAAKSAPCSSDLVSMATQRQAKIERYRQKRELEVRLSDVRKAVDNGQADDAISRDFYLLNVRRWVTLCLEEIESIDQEMEILKNMDGLKQGAAKQPARPARPPMKPFILTKDAVQARVFGAGYPSLPTMTVDDWYEQHRKQGVLPDQGTPRRVAVEEDTDANEREEEEKEKKAENDDEESLLKVRNWDDWKDTHRRGYGNRHNMG
;
A
#
# COMPACT_ATOMS: atom_id res chain seq x y z
N MET A 1 1.37 -54.10 42.08
CA MET A 1 2.00 -53.21 41.09
C MET A 1 0.97 -52.16 40.70
N ALA A 2 1.20 -50.91 41.09
CA ALA A 2 0.73 -49.67 40.45
C ALA A 2 0.85 -48.56 41.50
N GLU A 3 1.91 -47.76 41.35
CA GLU A 3 2.27 -46.63 42.18
C GLU A 3 1.31 -45.47 41.93
N CYS A 4 0.90 -44.78 42.99
CA CYS A 4 0.26 -43.47 42.93
C CYS A 4 1.38 -42.43 43.01
N GLU A 5 1.72 -41.79 41.90
CA GLU A 5 2.66 -40.68 41.88
C GLU A 5 1.95 -39.33 42.05
N ASN A 6 2.59 -38.52 42.89
CA ASN A 6 2.18 -37.22 43.41
C ASN A 6 1.81 -36.18 42.35
N SER A 7 0.74 -35.45 42.66
CA SER A 7 0.41 -34.17 42.06
C SER A 7 1.41 -33.10 42.52
N ASN A 8 2.35 -32.73 41.66
CA ASN A 8 3.19 -31.55 41.85
C ASN A 8 2.44 -30.32 41.33
N ASP A 9 1.79 -29.64 42.27
CA ASP A 9 1.21 -28.31 42.13
C ASP A 9 2.34 -27.29 41.86
N VAL A 10 2.58 -27.00 40.58
CA VAL A 10 3.50 -25.94 40.15
C VAL A 10 2.83 -24.59 40.43
N ARG A 11 3.02 -24.09 41.65
CA ARG A 11 2.83 -22.68 42.00
C ARG A 11 3.65 -21.83 41.04
N GLN A 12 2.98 -21.18 40.08
CA GLN A 12 3.52 -20.01 39.41
C GLN A 12 3.78 -18.94 40.47
N PRO A 13 4.97 -18.31 40.51
CA PRO A 13 5.21 -17.18 41.40
C PRO A 13 4.39 -15.99 40.89
N GLN A 14 3.25 -15.76 41.53
CA GLN A 14 2.56 -14.47 41.47
C GLN A 14 3.44 -13.43 42.17
N HIS A 15 4.32 -12.78 41.40
CA HIS A 15 4.96 -11.53 41.83
C HIS A 15 3.89 -10.45 41.92
N SER A 16 3.24 -10.36 43.07
CA SER A 16 2.52 -9.18 43.53
C SER A 16 3.52 -8.21 44.16
N ASP A 17 4.27 -7.50 43.31
CA ASP A 17 5.08 -6.36 43.72
C ASP A 17 4.31 -5.09 43.40
N THR A 18 3.29 -4.80 44.22
CA THR A 18 2.44 -3.61 44.11
C THR A 18 3.09 -2.43 44.83
N GLY A 19 4.28 -2.03 44.39
CA GLY A 19 4.78 -0.67 44.57
C GLY A 19 4.46 0.16 43.31
N PRO A 20 4.40 1.50 43.40
CA PRO A 20 4.31 2.33 42.20
C PRO A 20 5.51 2.04 41.29
N LEU A 21 5.25 1.74 40.02
CA LEU A 21 6.31 1.47 39.05
C LEU A 21 7.17 2.71 38.85
N LYS A 22 8.49 2.52 38.72
CA LYS A 22 9.41 3.63 38.44
C LYS A 22 9.24 4.09 36.99
N LEU A 23 9.54 5.37 36.73
CA LEU A 23 9.47 5.95 35.38
C LEU A 23 10.30 5.17 34.35
N SER A 24 11.51 4.74 34.72
CA SER A 24 12.35 3.89 33.88
C SER A 24 11.67 2.59 33.51
N ASP A 25 11.06 1.93 34.50
CA ASP A 25 10.44 0.61 34.33
C ASP A 25 9.19 0.69 33.45
N LEU A 26 8.43 1.79 33.54
CA LEU A 26 7.29 2.05 32.67
C LEU A 26 7.72 2.18 31.21
N LEU A 27 8.74 2.98 30.93
CA LEU A 27 9.28 3.15 29.59
C LEU A 27 9.85 1.83 29.06
N ASP A 28 10.72 1.17 29.82
CA ASP A 28 11.41 -0.04 29.36
C ASP A 28 10.40 -1.18 29.08
N ARG A 29 9.37 -1.34 29.92
CA ARG A 29 8.27 -2.30 29.68
C ARG A 29 7.42 -1.91 28.48
N GLY A 30 7.06 -0.63 28.35
CA GLY A 30 6.24 -0.13 27.24
C GLY A 30 6.96 -0.24 25.89
N TRP A 31 8.25 0.07 25.85
CA TRP A 31 9.12 -0.08 24.69
C TRP A 31 9.27 -1.56 24.32
N LYS A 32 9.54 -2.44 25.29
CA LYS A 32 9.60 -3.89 25.03
C LYS A 32 8.30 -4.43 24.43
N ILE A 33 7.14 -4.01 24.96
CA ILE A 33 5.84 -4.40 24.39
C ILE A 33 5.71 -3.92 22.94
N TYR A 34 6.15 -2.70 22.64
CA TYR A 34 6.18 -2.19 21.26
C TYR A 34 7.02 -3.09 20.35
N GLU A 35 8.25 -3.45 20.75
CA GLU A 35 9.12 -4.34 19.96
C GLU A 35 8.49 -5.72 19.75
N GLU A 36 7.88 -6.29 20.79
CA GLU A 36 7.17 -7.58 20.71
C GLU A 36 5.93 -7.53 19.80
N VAL A 37 5.23 -6.40 19.73
CA VAL A 37 4.08 -6.20 18.84
C VAL A 37 4.53 -5.92 17.41
N ASP A 38 5.64 -5.21 17.21
CA ASP A 38 6.15 -4.88 15.88
C ASP A 38 6.81 -6.08 15.18
N SER A 39 7.39 -6.99 15.96
CA SER A 39 8.03 -8.23 15.46
C SER A 39 7.11 -9.46 15.46
N THR A 40 5.86 -9.35 15.90
CA THR A 40 4.95 -10.51 15.98
C THR A 40 4.46 -10.93 14.59
N ASN A 41 4.34 -12.24 14.38
CA ASN A 41 3.69 -12.82 13.20
C ASN A 41 2.18 -13.07 13.42
N GLU A 42 1.66 -12.77 14.62
CA GLU A 42 0.23 -12.89 14.92
C GLU A 42 -0.57 -11.77 14.22
N PRO A 43 -1.83 -12.02 13.79
CA PRO A 43 -2.67 -10.97 13.25
C PRO A 43 -2.86 -9.83 14.26
N LEU A 44 -2.68 -8.58 13.83
CA LEU A 44 -2.87 -7.41 14.71
C LEU A 44 -4.28 -7.36 15.33
N GLY A 45 -5.30 -7.85 14.62
CA GLY A 45 -6.68 -7.93 15.11
C GLY A 45 -6.93 -8.97 16.19
N SER A 46 -5.96 -9.82 16.51
CA SER A 46 -6.10 -10.84 17.56
C SER A 46 -6.23 -10.22 18.95
N ASN A 47 -7.01 -10.87 19.81
CA ASN A 47 -7.24 -10.36 21.17
C ASN A 47 -5.93 -10.29 21.98
N SER A 48 -5.06 -11.30 21.85
CA SER A 48 -3.73 -11.35 22.50
C SER A 48 -2.89 -10.12 22.16
N VAL A 49 -2.78 -9.77 20.87
CA VAL A 49 -2.02 -8.61 20.40
C VAL A 49 -2.69 -7.32 20.87
N GLN A 50 -4.01 -7.18 20.75
CA GLN A 50 -4.71 -5.96 21.15
C GLN A 50 -4.65 -5.71 22.67
N VAL A 51 -4.65 -6.75 23.50
CA VAL A 51 -4.43 -6.63 24.94
C VAL A 51 -3.01 -6.15 25.24
N ARG A 52 -1.99 -6.67 24.53
CA ARG A 52 -0.60 -6.19 24.64
C ARG A 52 -0.48 -4.72 24.22
N VAL A 53 -1.06 -4.34 23.08
CA VAL A 53 -1.09 -2.95 22.60
C VAL A 53 -1.68 -2.01 23.64
N LYS A 54 -2.89 -2.32 24.15
CA LYS A 54 -3.54 -1.49 25.18
C LYS A 54 -2.71 -1.38 26.45
N ARG A 55 -2.11 -2.48 26.90
CA ARG A 55 -1.22 -2.48 28.07
C ARG A 55 0.01 -1.60 27.85
N GLY A 56 0.66 -1.71 26.69
CA GLY A 56 1.80 -0.89 26.31
C GLY A 56 1.45 0.60 26.29
N MET A 57 0.31 0.95 25.69
CA MET A 57 -0.20 2.33 25.69
C MET A 57 -0.41 2.87 27.10
N SER A 58 -1.08 2.12 27.99
CA SER A 58 -1.31 2.57 29.37
C SER A 58 0.00 2.84 30.14
N LEU A 59 1.01 1.99 29.95
CA LEU A 59 2.33 2.16 30.58
C LEU A 59 3.04 3.42 30.07
N LEU A 60 3.03 3.64 28.75
CA LEU A 60 3.68 4.81 28.15
C LEU A 60 2.91 6.11 28.42
N GLU A 61 1.58 6.06 28.52
CA GLU A 61 0.76 7.20 28.96
C GLU A 61 1.07 7.59 30.40
N GLU A 62 1.23 6.60 31.28
CA GLU A 62 1.65 6.84 32.66
C GLU A 62 3.07 7.42 32.74
N ALA A 63 4.02 6.88 31.97
CA ALA A 63 5.37 7.43 31.86
C ALA A 63 5.36 8.88 31.34
N SER A 64 4.55 9.17 30.33
CA SER A 64 4.38 10.52 29.77
C SER A 64 3.82 11.50 30.80
N ARG A 65 2.85 11.08 31.63
CA ARG A 65 2.34 11.88 32.75
C ARG A 65 3.42 12.16 33.79
N MET A 66 4.22 11.15 34.16
CA MET A 66 5.31 11.33 35.13
C MET A 66 6.40 12.26 34.60
N VAL A 67 6.80 12.15 33.33
CA VAL A 67 7.75 13.05 32.69
C VAL A 67 7.25 14.50 32.70
N ALA A 68 5.96 14.71 32.41
CA ALA A 68 5.35 16.03 32.50
C ALA A 68 5.30 16.58 33.93
N GLN A 69 5.15 15.73 34.95
CA GLN A 69 5.18 16.13 36.36
C GLN A 69 6.59 16.48 36.85
N LEU A 70 7.61 15.79 36.32
CA LEU A 70 9.01 16.05 36.63
C LEU A 70 9.59 17.21 35.84
N ASP A 71 8.88 17.70 34.82
CA ASP A 71 9.28 18.78 33.92
C ASP A 71 10.68 18.56 33.31
N LEU A 72 10.96 17.31 32.90
CA LEU A 72 12.29 16.90 32.40
C LEU A 72 12.72 17.60 31.11
N PHE A 73 11.79 18.28 30.43
CA PHE A 73 12.05 18.91 29.14
C PHE A 73 11.45 20.30 29.11
N SER A 74 12.30 21.31 28.92
CA SER A 74 11.87 22.70 28.74
C SER A 74 12.14 23.21 27.33
N ARG A 75 11.27 24.10 26.83
CA ARG A 75 11.44 24.73 25.51
C ARG A 75 12.66 25.65 25.40
N ASN A 76 13.18 26.10 26.54
CA ASN A 76 14.31 27.03 26.61
C ASN A 76 15.63 26.33 26.93
N GLU A 77 15.63 25.00 26.99
CA GLU A 77 16.79 24.18 27.33
C GLU A 77 17.52 23.73 26.06
N GLU A 78 18.84 23.66 26.11
CA GLU A 78 19.64 23.12 25.02
C GLU A 78 19.76 21.60 25.11
N LEU A 79 19.95 20.92 23.96
CA LEU A 79 20.06 19.46 23.94
C LEU A 79 21.18 18.94 24.85
N GLU A 80 22.27 19.70 24.99
CA GLU A 80 23.43 19.38 25.81
C GLU A 80 23.15 19.40 27.32
N GLU A 81 22.13 20.14 27.75
CA GLU A 81 21.74 20.28 29.16
C GLU A 81 20.94 19.08 29.66
N ILE A 82 20.31 18.32 28.75
CA ILE A 82 19.56 17.11 29.09
C ILE A 82 20.51 15.99 29.50
N ALA A 83 20.26 15.42 30.69
CA ALA A 83 21.00 14.25 31.18
C ALA A 83 20.86 13.05 30.24
N THR A 84 21.96 12.30 30.05
CA THR A 84 22.01 11.14 29.13
C THR A 84 20.91 10.11 29.40
N VAL A 85 20.57 9.89 30.67
CA VAL A 85 19.53 8.94 31.09
C VAL A 85 18.10 9.38 30.76
N ASP A 86 17.89 10.68 30.55
CA ASP A 86 16.57 11.26 30.31
C ASP A 86 16.24 11.39 28.83
N LEU A 87 17.26 11.38 27.95
CA LEU A 87 17.09 11.41 26.49
C LEU A 87 16.12 10.35 25.96
N LYS A 88 16.07 9.17 26.59
CA LYS A 88 15.15 8.10 26.19
C LYS A 88 13.67 8.48 26.33
N TYR A 89 13.33 9.40 27.23
CA TYR A 89 11.95 9.84 27.42
C TYR A 89 11.46 10.78 26.32
N LEU A 90 12.35 11.35 25.49
CA LEU A 90 11.97 12.08 24.27
C LEU A 90 11.17 11.20 23.32
N LEU A 91 11.39 9.88 23.35
CA LEU A 91 10.74 8.90 22.48
C LEU A 91 9.29 8.58 22.87
N LEU A 92 8.83 8.99 24.06
CA LEU A 92 7.51 8.62 24.57
C LEU A 92 6.36 8.95 23.60
N PRO A 93 6.26 10.16 23.01
CA PRO A 93 5.18 10.44 22.07
C PRO A 93 5.32 9.62 20.78
N ALA A 94 6.54 9.36 20.30
CA ALA A 94 6.75 8.53 19.11
C ALA A 94 6.29 7.08 19.32
N LEU A 95 6.66 6.48 20.46
CA LEU A 95 6.24 5.12 20.84
C LEU A 95 4.72 5.03 21.05
N LEU A 96 4.12 6.06 21.66
CA LEU A 96 2.66 6.16 21.80
C LEU A 96 1.96 6.24 20.43
N GLY A 97 2.46 7.06 19.51
CA GLY A 97 1.95 7.14 18.14
C GLY A 97 2.05 5.80 17.41
N ALA A 98 3.19 5.13 17.53
CA ALA A 98 3.42 3.83 16.90
C ALA A 98 2.50 2.73 17.44
N LEU A 99 2.34 2.61 18.77
CA LEU A 99 1.37 1.67 19.36
C LEU A 99 -0.08 2.03 19.03
N THR A 100 -0.40 3.32 18.96
CA THR A 100 -1.73 3.80 18.57
C THR A 100 -2.07 3.29 17.16
N MET A 101 -1.12 3.30 16.22
CA MET A 101 -1.30 2.77 14.87
C MET A 101 -1.56 1.26 14.82
N LYS A 102 -1.12 0.51 15.83
CA LYS A 102 -1.34 -0.94 15.95
C LYS A 102 -2.72 -1.31 16.55
N GLN A 103 -3.53 -0.32 16.94
CA GLN A 103 -4.89 -0.58 17.42
C GLN A 103 -5.83 -1.04 16.29
N SER A 104 -6.67 -2.02 16.61
CA SER A 104 -7.71 -2.52 15.71
C SER A 104 -9.06 -1.90 16.05
N GLY A 105 -9.69 -1.25 15.07
CA GLY A 105 -11.02 -0.67 15.25
C GLY A 105 -11.47 0.08 14.00
N ARG A 106 -12.27 -0.57 13.15
CA ARG A 106 -12.70 0.01 11.86
C ARG A 106 -13.53 1.27 12.05
N ASP A 107 -14.45 1.26 13.00
CA ASP A 107 -15.38 2.38 13.23
C ASP A 107 -14.71 3.60 13.85
N LYS A 108 -13.62 3.36 14.62
CA LYS A 108 -12.82 4.41 15.27
C LYS A 108 -11.51 4.69 14.53
N ARG A 109 -11.34 4.16 13.30
CA ARG A 109 -10.04 4.24 12.61
C ARG A 109 -9.61 5.68 12.38
N LEU A 110 -10.56 6.57 12.04
CA LEU A 110 -10.28 7.98 11.86
C LEU A 110 -9.77 8.63 13.16
N GLU A 111 -10.37 8.33 14.31
CA GLU A 111 -9.94 8.83 15.62
C GLU A 111 -8.55 8.30 15.99
N ILE A 112 -8.30 7.00 15.75
CA ILE A 112 -7.01 6.34 16.01
C ILE A 112 -5.90 7.03 15.21
N VAL A 113 -6.11 7.21 13.90
CA VAL A 113 -5.14 7.82 12.99
C VAL A 113 -4.90 9.30 13.33
N GLN A 114 -5.94 10.06 13.69
CA GLN A 114 -5.80 11.44 14.16
C GLN A 114 -5.00 11.53 15.46
N THR A 115 -5.23 10.61 16.39
CA THR A 115 -4.52 10.54 17.68
C THR A 115 -3.06 10.19 17.46
N ALA A 116 -2.76 9.19 16.62
CA ALA A 116 -1.39 8.84 16.26
C ALA A 116 -0.65 10.01 15.61
N ARG A 117 -1.31 10.74 14.71
CA ARG A 117 -0.77 11.95 14.08
C ARG A 117 -0.39 13.01 15.11
N ALA A 118 -1.23 13.25 16.11
CA ALA A 118 -0.97 14.21 17.18
C ALA A 118 0.29 13.82 17.97
N TYR A 119 0.40 12.54 18.36
CA TYR A 119 1.57 12.02 19.05
C TYR A 119 2.87 12.16 18.25
N PHE A 120 2.85 11.82 16.96
CA PHE A 120 4.02 11.99 16.08
C PHE A 120 4.37 13.47 15.88
N MET A 121 3.38 14.35 15.75
CA MET A 121 3.62 15.79 15.67
C MET A 121 4.21 16.38 16.95
N ASP A 122 3.77 15.92 18.12
CA ASP A 122 4.32 16.36 19.39
C ASP A 122 5.77 15.92 19.56
N PHE A 123 6.11 14.69 19.15
CA PHE A 123 7.48 14.22 19.09
C PHE A 123 8.35 15.08 18.16
N LEU A 124 7.92 15.31 16.92
CA LEU A 124 8.66 16.11 15.95
C LEU A 124 8.83 17.55 16.42
N ARG A 125 7.80 18.15 17.04
CA ARG A 125 7.90 19.51 17.58
C ARG A 125 9.01 19.60 18.63
N ARG A 126 9.03 18.68 19.59
CA ARG A 126 10.11 18.61 20.60
C ARG A 126 11.48 18.40 19.97
N CYS A 127 11.59 17.49 19.00
CA CYS A 127 12.87 17.25 18.31
C CYS A 127 13.39 18.48 17.57
N LYS A 128 12.48 19.33 17.07
CA LYS A 128 12.82 20.60 16.42
C LYS A 128 13.20 21.68 17.43
N GLU A 129 12.50 21.76 18.56
CA GLU A 129 12.85 22.68 19.67
C GLU A 129 14.29 22.43 20.17
N TYR A 130 14.67 21.16 20.33
CA TYR A 130 16.03 20.76 20.72
C TYR A 130 17.04 20.63 19.56
N ASN A 131 16.66 20.97 18.31
CA ASN A 131 17.52 20.89 17.12
C ASN A 131 18.24 19.53 16.91
N ILE A 132 17.58 18.41 17.21
CA ILE A 132 18.20 17.07 17.22
C ILE A 132 18.59 16.60 15.80
N SER A 133 17.83 17.03 14.79
CA SER A 133 18.02 16.68 13.38
C SER A 133 17.50 17.80 12.48
N PRO A 134 18.15 18.08 11.32
CA PRO A 134 17.62 19.01 10.34
C PRO A 134 16.45 18.38 9.58
N PHE A 135 15.23 18.86 9.84
CA PHE A 135 14.05 18.50 9.07
C PHE A 135 12.98 19.60 9.09
N GLU A 136 12.03 19.52 8.17
CA GLU A 136 10.87 20.40 8.12
C GLU A 136 9.66 19.74 8.80
N LEU A 137 8.96 20.50 9.64
CA LEU A 137 7.73 20.03 10.27
C LEU A 137 6.65 19.87 9.18
N PRO A 138 5.94 18.73 9.12
CA PRO A 138 4.81 18.59 8.22
C PRO A 138 3.71 19.59 8.61
N LYS A 139 2.89 19.99 7.63
CA LYS A 139 1.84 21.00 7.84
C LYS A 139 0.82 20.52 8.87
N SER A 140 0.43 21.40 9.79
CA SER A 140 -0.69 21.10 10.70
C SER A 140 -1.97 21.06 9.89
N THR A 141 -2.77 19.99 10.01
CA THR A 141 -4.04 19.80 9.29
C THR A 141 -5.02 20.99 9.43
N ASN A 142 -4.84 21.81 10.47
CA ASN A 142 -5.69 22.98 10.77
C ASN A 142 -5.23 24.30 10.14
N GLU A 143 -4.02 24.40 9.56
CA GLU A 143 -3.52 25.68 9.01
C GLU A 143 -3.95 25.95 7.56
N ASN A 144 -4.66 25.02 6.92
CA ASN A 144 -5.21 25.23 5.57
C ASN A 144 -6.67 25.74 5.56
N ARG A 145 -7.09 26.49 6.60
CA ARG A 145 -8.37 27.22 6.58
C ARG A 145 -8.18 28.74 6.77
N SER A 146 -7.13 29.29 6.17
CA SER A 146 -7.03 30.73 5.91
C SER A 146 -7.36 30.99 4.44
N PRO A 147 -8.49 31.63 4.12
CA PRO A 147 -8.83 32.07 2.77
C PRO A 147 -8.11 33.40 2.48
N SER A 148 -6.93 33.30 1.90
CA SER A 148 -6.16 34.42 1.34
C SER A 148 -5.06 33.76 0.51
N GLU A 149 -5.22 33.53 -0.79
CA GLU A 149 -5.52 34.52 -1.81
C GLU A 149 -6.60 34.04 -2.81
N GLU A 150 -7.75 34.73 -2.80
CA GLU A 150 -8.58 34.85 -4.00
C GLU A 150 -7.84 35.77 -4.98
N SER A 151 -7.07 35.19 -5.89
CA SER A 151 -6.85 35.83 -7.19
C SER A 151 -8.00 35.39 -8.08
N GLU A 152 -8.92 36.33 -8.30
CA GLU A 152 -10.02 36.23 -9.24
C GLU A 152 -9.55 35.67 -10.58
N ASN A 153 -10.00 34.47 -10.93
CA ASN A 153 -10.46 34.19 -12.28
C ASN A 153 -11.29 32.91 -12.30
N GLY A 154 -12.60 33.10 -12.18
CA GLY A 154 -13.57 32.07 -12.49
C GLY A 154 -13.46 31.66 -13.96
N ARG A 155 -12.89 30.47 -14.20
CA ARG A 155 -13.18 29.67 -15.40
C ARG A 155 -13.21 28.21 -15.02
N TYR A 156 -14.39 27.63 -15.19
CA TYR A 156 -14.65 26.20 -15.24
C TYR A 156 -13.69 25.55 -16.25
N ALA A 157 -12.53 25.09 -15.78
CA ALA A 157 -11.51 24.49 -16.62
C ALA A 157 -11.54 22.98 -16.46
N ALA A 158 -11.92 22.32 -17.56
CA ALA A 158 -11.84 20.89 -17.74
C ALA A 158 -10.45 20.35 -17.36
N LYS A 159 -10.43 19.14 -16.80
CA LYS A 159 -9.24 18.35 -16.43
C LYS A 159 -8.23 18.31 -17.60
N SER A 160 -7.24 19.19 -17.55
CA SER A 160 -6.09 19.22 -18.45
C SER A 160 -4.96 18.36 -17.90
N ALA A 161 -4.08 17.92 -18.80
CA ALA A 161 -2.91 17.07 -18.55
C ALA A 161 -2.00 17.58 -17.41
N PRO A 162 -1.17 16.71 -16.79
CA PRO A 162 -0.27 17.14 -15.72
C PRO A 162 0.67 18.22 -16.23
N CYS A 163 0.65 19.38 -15.57
CA CYS A 163 1.51 20.51 -15.88
C CYS A 163 2.97 20.16 -15.52
N SER A 164 3.97 20.74 -16.18
CA SER A 164 5.40 20.47 -15.88
C SER A 164 5.78 20.77 -14.42
N SER A 165 5.07 21.70 -13.77
CA SER A 165 5.19 21.98 -12.33
C SER A 165 4.86 20.77 -11.45
N ASP A 166 4.00 19.87 -11.92
CA ASP A 166 3.58 18.65 -11.22
C ASP A 166 4.68 17.58 -11.30
N LEU A 167 5.42 17.50 -12.42
CA LEU A 167 6.54 16.57 -12.54
C LEU A 167 7.72 16.94 -11.64
N VAL A 168 7.98 18.25 -11.46
CA VAL A 168 9.05 18.73 -10.56
C VAL A 168 8.69 18.48 -9.09
N SER A 169 7.43 18.71 -8.68
CA SER A 169 6.98 18.38 -7.32
C SER A 169 7.03 16.86 -7.06
N MET A 170 6.65 16.04 -8.04
CA MET A 170 6.77 14.58 -7.94
C MET A 170 8.24 14.12 -7.85
N ALA A 171 9.14 14.71 -8.65
CA ALA A 171 10.57 14.39 -8.61
C ALA A 171 11.21 14.75 -7.27
N THR A 172 10.86 15.92 -6.72
CA THR A 172 11.36 16.37 -5.41
C THR A 172 10.82 15.50 -4.27
N GLN A 173 9.53 15.14 -4.28
CA GLN A 173 8.97 14.20 -3.29
C GLN A 173 9.65 12.83 -3.36
N ARG A 174 9.88 12.31 -4.57
CA ARG A 174 10.61 11.05 -4.76
C ARG A 174 12.03 11.14 -4.22
N GLN A 175 12.74 12.22 -4.53
CA GLN A 175 14.12 12.44 -4.09
C GLN A 175 14.21 12.52 -2.56
N ALA A 176 13.31 13.26 -1.91
CA ALA A 176 13.23 13.34 -0.46
C ALA A 176 13.00 11.95 0.19
N LYS A 177 12.18 11.10 -0.43
CA LYS A 177 11.96 9.72 0.05
C LYS A 177 13.20 8.84 -0.10
N ILE A 178 13.95 8.98 -1.19
CA ILE A 178 15.23 8.26 -1.40
C ILE A 178 16.25 8.69 -0.33
N GLU A 179 16.35 9.99 -0.06
CA GLU A 179 17.27 10.53 0.95
C GLU A 179 16.90 10.06 2.36
N ARG A 180 15.61 10.11 2.73
CA ARG A 180 15.12 9.56 4.00
C ARG A 180 15.44 8.07 4.14
N TYR A 181 15.24 7.29 3.09
CA TYR A 181 15.58 5.86 3.09
C TYR A 181 17.08 5.62 3.33
N ARG A 182 17.95 6.41 2.68
CA ARG A 182 19.41 6.33 2.89
C ARG A 182 19.79 6.70 4.32
N GLN A 183 19.25 7.80 4.85
CA GLN A 183 19.49 8.25 6.22
C GLN A 183 19.02 7.21 7.25
N LYS A 184 17.81 6.65 7.07
CA LYS A 184 17.27 5.59 7.91
C LYS A 184 18.18 4.37 7.95
N ARG A 185 18.65 3.90 6.79
CA ARG A 185 19.57 2.77 6.70
C ARG A 185 20.90 3.05 7.39
N GLU A 186 21.47 4.24 7.20
CA GLU A 186 22.72 4.64 7.86
C GLU A 186 22.57 4.67 9.39
N LEU A 187 21.47 5.24 9.89
CA LEU A 187 21.16 5.29 11.32
C LEU A 187 20.96 3.87 11.89
N GLU A 188 20.30 2.97 11.18
CA GLU A 188 20.10 1.58 11.60
C GLU A 188 21.41 0.80 11.70
N VAL A 189 22.33 0.99 10.74
CA VAL A 189 23.67 0.38 10.79
C VAL A 189 24.43 0.89 12.02
N ARG A 190 24.50 2.21 12.22
CA ARG A 190 25.19 2.80 13.39
C ARG A 190 24.57 2.35 14.72
N LEU A 191 23.24 2.34 14.80
CA LEU A 191 22.52 1.83 15.97
C LEU A 191 22.85 0.36 16.26
N SER A 192 22.99 -0.47 15.23
CA SER A 192 23.34 -1.88 15.42
C SER A 192 24.73 -2.06 16.05
N ASP A 193 25.68 -1.17 15.76
CA ASP A 193 27.03 -1.22 16.32
C ASP A 193 27.07 -0.66 17.74
N VAL A 194 26.43 0.48 17.98
CA VAL A 194 26.33 1.09 19.31
C VAL A 194 25.54 0.19 20.26
N ARG A 195 24.45 -0.45 19.80
CA ARG A 195 23.65 -1.38 20.61
C ARG A 195 24.48 -2.56 21.11
N LYS A 196 25.38 -3.12 20.29
CA LYS A 196 26.29 -4.19 20.75
C LYS A 196 27.20 -3.72 21.90
N ALA A 197 27.70 -2.48 21.83
CA ALA A 197 28.55 -1.92 22.89
C ALA A 197 27.76 -1.70 24.21
N VAL A 198 26.51 -1.22 24.10
CA VAL A 198 25.60 -1.04 25.25
C VAL A 198 25.21 -2.39 25.86
N ASP A 199 24.78 -3.36 25.04
CA ASP A 199 24.36 -4.69 25.49
C ASP A 199 25.51 -5.46 26.16
N ASN A 200 26.75 -5.27 25.71
CA ASN A 200 27.95 -5.87 26.30
C ASN A 200 28.42 -5.16 27.59
N GLY A 201 27.75 -4.08 28.02
CA GLY A 201 28.13 -3.30 29.20
C GLY A 201 29.44 -2.51 29.03
N GLN A 202 29.88 -2.29 27.79
CA GLN A 202 31.11 -1.55 27.46
C GLN A 202 30.84 -0.08 27.12
N ALA A 203 29.57 0.35 27.15
CA ALA A 203 29.20 1.72 26.86
C ALA A 203 29.54 2.64 28.03
N ASP A 204 30.39 3.64 27.76
CA ASP A 204 30.52 4.81 28.61
C ASP A 204 29.33 5.78 28.42
N ASP A 205 29.35 6.92 29.11
CA ASP A 205 28.27 7.92 29.00
C ASP A 205 28.16 8.48 27.58
N ALA A 206 29.28 8.67 26.88
CA ALA A 206 29.29 9.19 25.51
C ALA A 206 28.62 8.22 24.52
N ILE A 207 28.95 6.92 24.61
CA ILE A 207 28.32 5.87 23.81
C ILE A 207 26.84 5.74 24.16
N SER A 208 26.48 5.83 25.44
CA SER A 208 25.08 5.78 25.90
C SER A 208 24.28 6.97 25.37
N ARG A 209 24.89 8.16 25.36
CA ARG A 209 24.29 9.37 24.80
C ARG A 209 24.09 9.27 23.29
N ASP A 210 25.10 8.81 22.57
CA ASP A 210 25.00 8.59 21.12
C ASP A 210 23.92 7.54 20.79
N PHE A 211 23.83 6.45 21.57
CA PHE A 211 22.77 5.46 21.43
C PHE A 211 21.37 6.08 21.48
N TYR A 212 21.08 6.90 22.49
CA TYR A 212 19.76 7.53 22.61
C TYR A 212 19.51 8.56 21.52
N LEU A 213 20.50 9.41 21.19
CA LEU A 213 20.34 10.40 20.12
C LEU A 213 20.15 9.76 18.74
N LEU A 214 20.86 8.68 18.43
CA LEU A 214 20.65 7.90 17.21
C LEU A 214 19.25 7.30 17.15
N ASN A 215 18.73 6.80 18.28
CA ASN A 215 17.35 6.33 18.36
C ASN A 215 16.36 7.47 18.09
N VAL A 216 16.53 8.64 18.71
CA VAL A 216 15.66 9.80 18.45
C VAL A 216 15.72 10.19 16.98
N ARG A 217 16.90 10.27 16.37
CA ARG A 217 17.06 10.58 14.93
C ARG A 217 16.38 9.55 14.03
N ARG A 218 16.49 8.25 14.36
CA ARG A 218 15.77 7.18 13.64
C ARG A 218 14.25 7.35 13.79
N TRP A 219 13.77 7.70 14.97
CA TRP A 219 12.35 7.96 15.17
C TRP A 219 11.87 9.20 14.44
N VAL A 220 12.70 10.23 14.24
CA VAL A 220 12.36 11.40 13.41
C VAL A 220 12.07 10.96 11.97
N THR A 221 12.93 10.15 11.35
CA THR A 221 12.68 9.66 9.98
C THR A 221 11.42 8.79 9.91
N LEU A 222 11.21 7.90 10.88
CA LEU A 222 9.99 7.08 10.98
C LEU A 222 8.72 7.92 11.12
N CYS A 223 8.70 8.91 12.01
CA CYS A 223 7.52 9.75 12.23
C CYS A 223 7.15 10.57 10.99
N LEU A 224 8.14 11.04 10.22
CA LEU A 224 7.89 11.75 8.95
C LEU A 224 7.27 10.83 7.89
N GLU A 225 7.70 9.57 7.81
CA GLU A 225 7.11 8.55 6.93
C GLU A 225 5.68 8.20 7.38
N GLU A 226 5.47 7.99 8.67
CA GLU A 226 4.16 7.66 9.24
C GLU A 226 3.16 8.80 9.05
N ILE A 227 3.55 10.08 9.26
CA ILE A 227 2.66 11.22 9.03
C ILE A 227 2.22 11.31 7.57
N GLU A 228 3.12 11.06 6.61
CA GLU A 228 2.75 11.05 5.18
C GLU A 228 1.72 9.94 4.89
N SER A 229 1.93 8.74 5.44
CA SER A 229 0.97 7.63 5.32
C SER A 229 -0.36 7.94 5.99
N ILE A 230 -0.34 8.53 7.18
CA ILE A 230 -1.51 8.93 7.96
C ILE A 230 -2.31 10.00 7.22
N ASP A 231 -1.66 11.02 6.67
CA ASP A 231 -2.36 12.10 5.96
C ASP A 231 -3.11 11.58 4.72
N GLN A 232 -2.50 10.64 3.98
CA GLN A 232 -3.16 9.93 2.86
C GLN A 232 -4.35 9.10 3.34
N GLU A 233 -4.17 8.32 4.43
CA GLU A 233 -5.24 7.51 5.00
C GLU A 233 -6.41 8.36 5.50
N MET A 234 -6.13 9.49 6.18
CA MET A 234 -7.14 10.42 6.67
C MET A 234 -8.00 11.01 5.55
N GLU A 235 -7.39 11.33 4.41
CA GLU A 235 -8.11 11.83 3.24
C GLU A 235 -9.10 10.77 2.72
N ILE A 236 -8.64 9.52 2.60
CA ILE A 236 -9.47 8.39 2.15
C ILE A 236 -10.63 8.15 3.13
N LEU A 237 -10.37 8.09 4.43
CA LEU A 237 -11.39 7.85 5.45
C LEU A 237 -12.48 8.93 5.45
N LYS A 238 -12.08 10.21 5.35
CA LYS A 238 -13.03 11.34 5.24
C LYS A 238 -13.91 11.25 4.00
N ASN A 239 -13.32 10.91 2.86
CA ASN A 239 -14.04 10.76 1.59
C ASN A 239 -14.99 9.54 1.63
N MET A 240 -14.59 8.45 2.28
CA MET A 240 -15.44 7.27 2.48
C MET A 240 -16.66 7.56 3.36
N ASP A 241 -16.49 8.32 4.44
CA ASP A 241 -17.62 8.72 5.30
C ASP A 241 -18.56 9.68 4.57
N GLY A 242 -18.02 10.60 3.76
CA GLY A 242 -18.81 11.44 2.86
C GLY A 242 -19.64 10.63 1.86
N LEU A 243 -19.06 9.57 1.28
CA LEU A 243 -19.77 8.68 0.34
C LEU A 243 -20.87 7.85 1.02
N LYS A 244 -20.64 7.35 2.24
CA LYS A 244 -21.67 6.67 3.04
C LYS A 244 -22.84 7.60 3.37
N GLN A 245 -22.55 8.84 3.79
CA GLN A 245 -23.58 9.85 4.07
C GLN A 245 -24.32 10.30 2.80
N GLY A 246 -23.63 10.39 1.67
CA GLY A 246 -24.21 10.69 0.36
C GLY A 246 -25.12 9.57 -0.17
N ALA A 247 -24.78 8.31 0.10
CA ALA A 247 -25.60 7.15 -0.28
C ALA A 247 -26.94 7.12 0.49
N ALA A 248 -26.94 7.51 1.78
CA ALA A 248 -28.16 7.59 2.59
C ALA A 248 -29.12 8.72 2.15
N LYS A 249 -28.63 9.72 1.40
CA LYS A 249 -29.42 10.85 0.88
C LYS A 249 -29.78 10.75 -0.60
N GLN A 250 -29.38 9.68 -1.31
CA GLN A 250 -29.86 9.48 -2.68
C GLN A 250 -31.35 9.10 -2.62
N PRO A 251 -32.27 9.89 -3.20
CA PRO A 251 -33.64 9.41 -3.40
C PRO A 251 -33.55 8.13 -4.24
N ALA A 252 -34.33 7.12 -3.88
CA ALA A 252 -34.38 5.84 -4.60
C ALA A 252 -34.47 6.14 -6.11
N ARG A 253 -33.40 5.81 -6.86
CA ARG A 253 -33.40 5.99 -8.31
C ARG A 253 -34.62 5.23 -8.83
N PRO A 254 -35.49 5.86 -9.65
CA PRO A 254 -36.63 5.15 -10.22
C PRO A 254 -36.08 3.90 -10.92
N ALA A 255 -36.69 2.75 -10.63
CA ALA A 255 -36.27 1.48 -11.20
C ALA A 255 -36.12 1.65 -12.71
N ARG A 256 -34.89 1.48 -13.21
CA ARG A 256 -34.65 1.59 -14.65
C ARG A 256 -35.53 0.52 -15.32
N PRO A 257 -36.32 0.87 -16.35
CA PRO A 257 -37.08 -0.13 -17.07
C PRO A 257 -36.11 -1.22 -17.56
N PRO A 258 -36.48 -2.51 -17.49
CA PRO A 258 -35.62 -3.59 -17.95
C PRO A 258 -35.19 -3.29 -19.39
N MET A 259 -33.88 -3.33 -19.64
CA MET A 259 -33.36 -3.15 -20.99
C MET A 259 -34.00 -4.20 -21.89
N LYS A 260 -34.66 -3.75 -22.95
CA LYS A 260 -35.09 -4.65 -24.02
C LYS A 260 -33.82 -5.26 -24.62
N PRO A 261 -33.69 -6.58 -24.71
CA PRO A 261 -32.54 -7.17 -25.39
C PRO A 261 -32.56 -6.68 -26.84
N PHE A 262 -31.50 -6.00 -27.26
CA PHE A 262 -31.29 -5.64 -28.65
C PHE A 262 -30.38 -6.68 -29.27
N ILE A 263 -30.81 -7.27 -30.38
CA ILE A 263 -29.99 -8.20 -31.15
C ILE A 263 -29.02 -7.35 -31.97
N LEU A 264 -27.72 -7.59 -31.82
CA LEU A 264 -26.72 -6.96 -32.67
C LEU A 264 -26.97 -7.46 -34.11
N THR A 265 -27.15 -6.55 -35.07
CA THR A 265 -27.61 -6.88 -36.44
C THR A 265 -26.75 -7.92 -37.16
N LYS A 266 -25.47 -8.07 -36.77
CA LYS A 266 -24.59 -9.16 -37.22
C LYS A 266 -25.05 -10.55 -36.76
N ASP A 267 -25.46 -10.70 -35.51
CA ASP A 267 -25.94 -11.97 -34.96
C ASP A 267 -27.30 -12.38 -35.57
N ALA A 268 -28.13 -11.41 -35.94
CA ALA A 268 -29.41 -11.67 -36.62
C ALA A 268 -29.20 -12.24 -38.04
N VAL A 269 -28.18 -11.76 -38.77
CA VAL A 269 -27.81 -12.29 -40.09
C VAL A 269 -27.12 -13.65 -39.95
N GLN A 270 -26.23 -13.81 -38.97
CA GLN A 270 -25.54 -15.07 -38.74
C GLN A 270 -26.51 -16.17 -38.26
N ALA A 271 -27.49 -15.85 -37.42
CA ALA A 271 -28.56 -16.77 -37.03
C ALA A 271 -29.53 -17.09 -38.18
N ARG A 272 -29.67 -16.22 -39.18
CA ARG A 272 -30.41 -16.53 -40.42
C ARG A 272 -29.67 -17.49 -41.34
N VAL A 273 -28.34 -17.46 -41.33
CA VAL A 273 -27.51 -18.31 -42.20
C VAL A 273 -27.13 -19.63 -41.52
N PHE A 274 -26.89 -19.62 -40.21
CA PHE A 274 -26.38 -20.75 -39.42
C PHE A 274 -27.32 -21.20 -38.28
N GLY A 275 -28.43 -20.51 -38.06
CA GLY A 275 -29.42 -20.91 -37.05
C GLY A 275 -30.41 -21.95 -37.58
N ALA A 276 -31.09 -22.63 -36.66
CA ALA A 276 -32.04 -23.71 -36.91
C ALA A 276 -33.39 -23.23 -37.52
N GLY A 277 -33.36 -22.43 -38.59
CA GLY A 277 -34.55 -21.77 -39.13
C GLY A 277 -34.44 -21.21 -40.54
N TYR A 278 -34.15 -22.05 -41.54
CA TYR A 278 -34.79 -22.11 -42.88
C TYR A 278 -34.23 -23.34 -43.65
N PRO A 279 -35.03 -23.99 -44.51
CA PRO A 279 -35.46 -25.37 -44.30
C PRO A 279 -34.27 -26.36 -44.21
N SER A 280 -33.99 -26.85 -43.01
CA SER A 280 -32.99 -27.92 -42.77
C SER A 280 -33.49 -29.32 -43.16
N LEU A 281 -34.47 -29.40 -44.07
CA LEU A 281 -34.92 -30.65 -44.65
C LEU A 281 -34.35 -30.71 -46.06
N PRO A 282 -33.43 -31.66 -46.34
CA PRO A 282 -33.01 -31.92 -47.71
C PRO A 282 -34.25 -32.21 -48.56
N THR A 283 -34.59 -31.29 -49.47
CA THR A 283 -35.73 -31.43 -50.39
C THR A 283 -35.42 -32.34 -51.56
N MET A 284 -34.19 -32.87 -51.63
CA MET A 284 -33.70 -33.70 -52.72
C MET A 284 -32.67 -34.67 -52.15
N THR A 285 -32.75 -35.94 -52.54
CA THR A 285 -31.74 -36.94 -52.25
C THR A 285 -30.46 -36.67 -53.05
N VAL A 286 -29.34 -37.21 -52.57
CA VAL A 286 -28.03 -37.08 -53.24
C VAL A 286 -28.09 -37.61 -54.68
N ASP A 287 -28.86 -38.67 -54.91
CA ASP A 287 -29.08 -39.23 -56.25
C ASP A 287 -29.85 -38.29 -57.17
N ASP A 288 -30.96 -37.70 -56.70
CA ASP A 288 -31.74 -36.73 -57.48
C ASP A 288 -30.90 -35.49 -57.84
N TRP A 289 -30.00 -35.06 -56.96
CA TRP A 289 -29.04 -33.99 -57.22
C TRP A 289 -28.06 -34.36 -58.34
N TYR A 290 -27.52 -35.58 -58.31
CA TYR A 290 -26.59 -36.09 -59.32
C TYR A 290 -27.25 -36.20 -60.69
N GLU A 291 -28.49 -36.71 -60.75
CA GLU A 291 -29.21 -36.85 -62.01
C GLU A 291 -29.59 -35.52 -62.65
N GLN A 292 -29.95 -34.53 -61.82
CA GLN A 292 -30.30 -33.18 -62.29
C GLN A 292 -29.07 -32.46 -62.87
N HIS A 293 -27.91 -32.58 -62.21
CA HIS A 293 -26.65 -31.99 -62.71
C HIS A 293 -26.07 -32.77 -63.90
N ARG A 294 -26.26 -34.08 -63.98
CA ARG A 294 -25.93 -34.90 -65.17
C ARG A 294 -26.78 -34.49 -66.38
N LYS A 295 -28.08 -34.24 -66.19
CA LYS A 295 -28.98 -33.73 -67.25
C LYS A 295 -28.63 -32.31 -67.72
N GLN A 296 -28.14 -31.47 -66.82
CA GLN A 296 -27.72 -30.10 -67.15
C GLN A 296 -26.29 -30.02 -67.75
N GLY A 297 -25.56 -31.15 -67.80
CA GLY A 297 -24.22 -31.21 -68.39
C GLY A 297 -23.15 -30.45 -67.61
N VAL A 298 -23.40 -30.13 -66.33
CA VAL A 298 -22.53 -29.31 -65.48
C VAL A 298 -21.47 -30.16 -64.74
N LEU A 299 -21.66 -31.48 -64.68
CA LEU A 299 -20.74 -32.36 -63.98
C LEU A 299 -19.54 -32.73 -64.86
N PRO A 300 -18.29 -32.50 -64.43
CA PRO A 300 -17.10 -32.87 -65.21
C PRO A 300 -17.04 -34.38 -65.42
N ASP A 301 -17.14 -34.82 -66.68
CA ASP A 301 -16.89 -36.19 -67.11
C ASP A 301 -15.38 -36.44 -67.12
N GLN A 302 -14.78 -36.60 -65.93
CA GLN A 302 -13.58 -37.40 -65.71
C GLN A 302 -13.18 -37.39 -64.22
N GLY A 303 -13.06 -38.60 -63.69
CA GLY A 303 -12.66 -38.87 -62.32
C GLY A 303 -11.24 -38.42 -61.96
N THR A 304 -11.09 -38.12 -60.67
CA THR A 304 -9.84 -37.94 -59.90
C THR A 304 -8.88 -36.81 -60.33
N PRO A 305 -8.97 -35.64 -59.68
CA PRO A 305 -7.80 -34.80 -59.43
C PRO A 305 -7.16 -35.18 -58.09
N ARG A 306 -6.00 -35.84 -58.21
CA ARG A 306 -4.75 -35.65 -57.44
C ARG A 306 -4.91 -35.13 -55.99
N ARG A 307 -4.66 -36.02 -55.02
CA ARG A 307 -4.31 -35.63 -53.64
C ARG A 307 -3.20 -34.59 -53.71
N VAL A 308 -3.50 -33.35 -53.33
CA VAL A 308 -2.48 -32.44 -52.81
C VAL A 308 -2.32 -32.84 -51.36
N ALA A 309 -1.17 -33.42 -51.03
CA ALA A 309 -0.80 -33.70 -49.66
C ALA A 309 -0.79 -32.37 -48.89
N VAL A 310 -1.73 -32.20 -47.97
CA VAL A 310 -1.64 -31.20 -46.92
C VAL A 310 -0.91 -31.91 -45.78
N GLU A 311 0.42 -31.96 -45.90
CA GLU A 311 1.29 -32.23 -44.76
C GLU A 311 2.05 -30.94 -44.46
N GLU A 312 2.16 -30.66 -43.15
CA GLU A 312 3.01 -29.65 -42.50
C GLU A 312 2.72 -28.15 -42.73
N ASP A 313 2.05 -27.52 -41.75
CA ASP A 313 2.29 -26.11 -41.45
C ASP A 313 2.10 -25.72 -39.96
N THR A 314 1.80 -26.70 -39.09
CA THR A 314 1.78 -26.48 -37.63
C THR A 314 3.20 -26.43 -37.05
N ASP A 315 4.09 -27.29 -37.55
CA ASP A 315 5.49 -27.36 -37.12
C ASP A 315 6.32 -26.12 -37.48
N ALA A 316 5.97 -25.44 -38.58
CA ALA A 316 6.68 -24.23 -39.01
C ALA A 316 6.40 -23.04 -38.07
N ASN A 317 5.15 -22.93 -37.60
CA ASN A 317 4.73 -21.85 -36.71
C ASN A 317 5.26 -22.05 -35.28
N GLU A 318 5.26 -23.29 -34.77
CA GLU A 318 5.80 -23.62 -33.45
C GLU A 318 7.32 -23.40 -33.38
N ARG A 319 8.08 -23.76 -34.43
CA ARG A 319 9.53 -23.50 -34.51
C ARG A 319 9.86 -22.01 -34.54
N GLU A 320 9.02 -21.20 -35.20
CA GLU A 320 9.23 -19.75 -35.29
C GLU A 320 8.90 -19.03 -33.96
N GLU A 321 7.97 -19.56 -33.15
CA GLU A 321 7.69 -19.09 -31.79
C GLU A 321 8.81 -19.47 -30.81
N GLU A 322 9.31 -20.71 -30.87
CA GLU A 322 10.44 -21.15 -30.03
C GLU A 322 11.72 -20.35 -30.30
N GLU A 323 12.02 -20.03 -31.57
CA GLU A 323 13.15 -19.16 -31.90
C GLU A 323 12.99 -17.73 -31.39
N LYS A 324 11.76 -17.20 -31.36
CA LYS A 324 11.46 -15.86 -30.82
C LYS A 324 11.60 -15.83 -29.30
N GLU A 325 11.14 -16.86 -28.59
CA GLU A 325 11.32 -16.97 -27.14
C GLU A 325 12.80 -17.09 -26.77
N LYS A 326 13.57 -17.94 -27.47
CA LYS A 326 15.02 -18.08 -27.22
C LYS A 326 15.80 -16.79 -27.46
N LYS A 327 15.44 -16.01 -28.48
CA LYS A 327 16.06 -14.71 -28.76
C LYS A 327 15.70 -13.65 -27.71
N ALA A 328 14.51 -13.75 -27.12
CA ALA A 328 14.09 -12.89 -26.02
C ALA A 328 14.78 -13.25 -24.70
N GLU A 329 15.06 -14.54 -24.43
CA GLU A 329 15.78 -14.97 -23.21
C GLU A 329 17.28 -14.65 -23.24
N ASN A 330 17.89 -14.55 -24.43
CA ASN A 330 19.32 -14.27 -24.60
C ASN A 330 19.70 -12.78 -24.65
N ASP A 331 18.76 -11.85 -24.38
CA ASP A 331 18.98 -10.40 -24.44
C ASP A 331 19.61 -9.92 -25.76
N ASP A 332 19.21 -10.51 -26.90
CA ASP A 332 19.71 -10.10 -28.22
C ASP A 332 19.42 -8.61 -28.47
N GLU A 333 20.44 -7.86 -28.91
CA GLU A 333 20.42 -6.39 -29.03
C GLU A 333 19.26 -5.87 -29.91
N GLU A 334 18.87 -6.64 -30.94
CA GLU A 334 17.74 -6.32 -31.82
C GLU A 334 16.37 -6.46 -31.12
N SER A 335 16.24 -7.43 -30.22
CA SER A 335 15.02 -7.64 -29.43
C SER A 335 14.82 -6.50 -28.43
N LEU A 336 15.89 -6.06 -27.77
CA LEU A 336 15.90 -4.94 -26.84
C LEU A 336 15.56 -3.62 -27.55
N LEU A 337 16.12 -3.38 -28.75
CA LEU A 337 15.78 -2.23 -29.58
C LEU A 337 14.30 -2.23 -29.98
N LYS A 338 13.75 -3.40 -30.35
CA LYS A 338 12.34 -3.54 -30.71
C LYS A 338 11.41 -3.29 -29.51
N VAL A 339 11.76 -3.80 -28.34
CA VAL A 339 11.02 -3.54 -27.09
C VAL A 339 11.07 -2.06 -26.73
N ARG A 340 12.24 -1.41 -26.84
CA ARG A 340 12.40 0.02 -26.56
C ARG A 340 11.58 0.89 -27.54
N ASN A 341 11.66 0.60 -28.83
CA ASN A 341 10.87 1.29 -29.86
C ASN A 341 9.36 1.09 -29.65
N TRP A 342 8.96 -0.08 -29.17
CA TRP A 342 7.56 -0.36 -28.83
C TRP A 342 7.08 0.41 -27.61
N ASP A 343 7.96 0.65 -26.62
CA ASP A 343 7.67 1.50 -25.46
C ASP A 343 7.54 2.97 -25.87
N ASP A 344 8.48 3.50 -26.65
CA ASP A 344 8.43 4.87 -27.20
C ASP A 344 7.15 5.11 -28.03
N TRP A 345 6.70 4.10 -28.80
CA TRP A 345 5.45 4.19 -29.54
C TRP A 345 4.21 4.22 -28.62
N LYS A 346 4.16 3.41 -27.54
CA LYS A 346 3.04 3.42 -26.58
C LYS A 346 2.96 4.74 -25.81
N ASP A 347 4.10 5.35 -25.48
CA ASP A 347 4.15 6.66 -24.82
C ASP A 347 3.57 7.77 -25.70
N THR A 348 3.78 7.68 -27.01
CA THR A 348 3.19 8.60 -27.99
C THR A 348 1.74 8.26 -28.38
N HIS A 349 1.29 7.00 -28.18
CA HIS A 349 -0.03 6.51 -28.57
C HIS A 349 -0.82 5.95 -27.38
N ARG A 350 -1.43 6.86 -26.60
CA ARG A 350 -2.25 6.50 -25.44
C ARG A 350 -3.42 5.59 -25.82
N ARG A 351 -3.68 4.56 -25.02
CA ARG A 351 -4.88 3.70 -25.16
C ARG A 351 -6.15 4.55 -25.25
N GLY A 352 -6.94 4.36 -26.30
CA GLY A 352 -8.15 5.13 -26.56
C GLY A 352 -7.98 6.32 -27.53
N TYR A 353 -6.77 6.55 -28.06
CA TYR A 353 -6.54 7.50 -29.15
C TYR A 353 -7.28 7.04 -30.41
N GLY A 354 -8.50 7.53 -30.61
CA GLY A 354 -9.36 7.22 -31.76
C GLY A 354 -10.82 6.87 -31.41
N ASN A 355 -11.10 6.37 -30.20
CA ASN A 355 -12.46 6.04 -29.79
C ASN A 355 -13.10 7.21 -29.01
N ARG A 356 -13.51 8.27 -29.72
CA ARG A 356 -14.15 9.47 -29.13
C ARG A 356 -15.66 9.53 -29.35
N HIS A 357 -16.28 8.50 -29.92
CA HIS A 357 -17.70 8.51 -30.31
C HIS A 357 -18.58 7.46 -29.62
N ASN A 358 -18.01 6.58 -28.79
CA ASN A 358 -18.79 5.61 -28.04
C ASN A 358 -18.66 5.90 -26.53
N MET A 359 -19.33 6.95 -26.07
CA MET A 359 -19.58 7.21 -24.66
C MET A 359 -21.02 6.78 -24.38
N GLY A 360 -21.21 5.47 -24.18
CA GLY A 360 -22.47 4.86 -23.75
C GLY A 360 -22.59 4.79 -22.25
#